data_AF-A0A6J1F6U9-F1
#
_entry.id   AF-A0A6J1F6U9-F1
#
_cell.length_a   1.000
_cell.length_b   1.000
_cell.length_c   1.000
_cell.angle_alpha   90.00
_cell.angle_beta   90.00
_cell.angle_gamma   90.00
#
_symmetry.space_group_name_H-M   'P 1'
#
loop_
_entity.id
_entity.type
_entity.pdbx_description
1 polymer ?
#
loop_
_entity_poly.entity_id
_entity_poly.type
_entity_poly.pdbx_seq_one_letter_code
_entity_poly.pdbx_strand_id
1 'polypeptide(L)'
;MDSNLQKLQSLGVFGIIIETIKLIYQWRKIFTQITLLFILPSYLITFTNFALILFASQTIYFLVFNLVSIIITTVLTVIATATVVYTVACVYAKRDISFKHVIGVVPNVWKPVLGTSLCYYATLFALNFVGSLVVFLIVVSNKNLVVILFIFLIMFFMGTFYLISIWKLSDVVAVLEGLCGLKAMAKSKGLVKGKVRMVKKLVMALGLPVGVVQYVFFCLVVQPTCIGMVGKGVLVIIWILSFSVFFLVTQVAKTVLYFVCKLDHDEIVDKLALSDHLRVHLLENYNDMLKVDDHVRIEKLQVV
;
A
#
# COMPACT_ATOMS: atom_id res chain seq x y z
N MET A 1 22.05 -19.80 -12.51
CA MET A 1 20.66 -19.35 -12.32
C MET A 1 20.23 -19.75 -10.90
N ASP A 2 19.87 -18.78 -10.05
CA ASP A 2 19.69 -18.98 -8.59
C ASP A 2 18.44 -19.83 -8.27
N SER A 3 18.57 -20.90 -7.47
CA SER A 3 17.52 -21.90 -7.19
C SER A 3 16.25 -21.36 -6.52
N ASN A 4 16.35 -20.21 -5.83
CA ASN A 4 15.20 -19.55 -5.20
C ASN A 4 14.32 -18.81 -6.22
N LEU A 5 14.89 -18.29 -7.32
CA LEU A 5 14.15 -17.54 -8.34
C LEU A 5 13.37 -18.48 -9.27
N GLN A 6 13.94 -19.65 -9.61
CA GLN A 6 13.24 -20.72 -10.33
C GLN A 6 12.05 -21.29 -9.55
N LYS A 7 12.18 -21.41 -8.22
CA LYS A 7 11.06 -21.86 -7.37
C LYS A 7 9.86 -20.91 -7.47
N LEU A 8 10.08 -19.60 -7.63
CA LEU A 8 9.00 -18.60 -7.72
C LEU A 8 8.10 -18.81 -8.96
N GLN A 9 8.65 -19.20 -10.11
CA GLN A 9 7.88 -19.38 -11.36
C GLN A 9 6.78 -20.45 -11.23
N SER A 10 7.03 -21.48 -10.40
CA SER A 10 6.07 -22.57 -10.14
C SER A 10 5.07 -22.29 -9.01
N LEU A 11 5.16 -21.15 -8.31
CA LEU A 11 4.31 -20.93 -7.13
C LEU A 11 2.85 -20.61 -7.54
N GLY A 12 1.93 -21.41 -7.00
CA GLY A 12 0.53 -21.04 -6.92
C GLY A 12 0.24 -20.09 -5.75
N VAL A 13 -1.05 -19.76 -5.54
CA VAL A 13 -1.53 -18.86 -4.47
C VAL A 13 -0.99 -19.27 -3.09
N PHE A 14 -1.09 -20.55 -2.73
CA PHE A 14 -0.59 -21.07 -1.45
C PHE A 14 0.93 -20.95 -1.31
N GLY A 15 1.66 -21.19 -2.40
CA GLY A 15 3.11 -21.05 -2.43
C GLY A 15 3.55 -19.61 -2.13
N ILE A 16 2.85 -18.62 -2.70
CA ILE A 16 3.11 -17.19 -2.44
C ILE A 16 2.89 -16.87 -0.96
N ILE A 17 1.81 -17.36 -0.34
CA ILE A 17 1.51 -17.11 1.08
C ILE A 17 2.58 -17.74 1.98
N ILE A 18 2.99 -18.98 1.70
CA ILE A 18 4.03 -19.67 2.48
C ILE A 18 5.36 -18.92 2.38
N GLU A 19 5.77 -18.53 1.17
CA GLU A 19 7.03 -17.80 0.96
C GLU A 19 6.99 -16.43 1.66
N THR A 20 5.85 -15.75 1.61
CA THR A 20 5.60 -14.50 2.34
C THR A 20 5.82 -14.66 3.84
N ILE A 21 5.20 -15.67 4.45
CA ILE A 21 5.33 -15.94 5.89
C ILE A 21 6.79 -16.27 6.24
N LYS A 22 7.46 -17.07 5.41
CA LYS A 22 8.86 -17.45 5.59
C LYS A 22 9.79 -16.22 5.55
N LEU A 23 9.59 -15.32 4.59
CA LEU A 23 10.36 -14.06 4.49
C LEU A 23 10.19 -13.20 5.73
N ILE A 24 8.95 -13.02 6.19
CA ILE A 24 8.63 -12.22 7.37
C ILE A 24 9.29 -12.82 8.61
N TYR A 25 9.23 -14.14 8.78
CA TYR A 25 9.84 -14.81 9.92
C TYR A 25 11.37 -14.71 9.90
N GLN A 26 11.98 -14.90 8.73
CA GLN A 26 13.44 -14.85 8.56
C GLN A 26 14.01 -13.45 8.87
N TRP A 27 13.31 -12.38 8.45
CA TRP A 27 13.76 -11.00 8.62
C TRP A 27 12.93 -10.22 9.64
N ARG A 28 12.37 -10.93 10.63
CA ARG A 28 11.41 -10.39 11.61
C ARG A 28 11.85 -9.09 12.27
N LYS A 29 13.16 -8.95 12.59
CA LYS A 29 13.68 -7.75 13.26
C LYS A 29 13.46 -6.49 12.42
N ILE A 30 13.72 -6.57 11.12
CA ILE A 30 13.56 -5.45 10.19
C ILE A 30 12.08 -5.16 9.99
N PHE A 31 11.27 -6.19 9.73
CA PHE A 31 9.83 -6.01 9.55
C PHE A 31 9.14 -5.45 10.81
N THR A 32 9.52 -5.86 12.01
CA THR A 32 9.00 -5.28 13.26
C THR A 32 9.38 -3.81 13.40
N GLN A 33 10.61 -3.42 13.04
CA GLN A 33 11.02 -2.01 13.05
C GLN A 33 10.22 -1.17 12.04
N ILE A 34 9.98 -1.68 10.84
CA ILE A 34 9.14 -1.03 9.83
C ILE A 34 7.70 -0.88 10.35
N THR A 35 7.14 -1.94 10.95
CA THR A 35 5.80 -1.92 11.52
C THR A 35 5.68 -0.86 12.60
N LEU A 36 6.62 -0.84 13.53
CA LEU A 36 6.60 0.09 14.66
C LEU A 36 6.77 1.56 14.21
N LEU A 37 7.62 1.80 13.21
CA LEU A 37 7.99 3.16 12.80
C LEU A 37 6.98 3.81 11.85
N PHE A 38 6.38 3.05 10.94
CA PHE A 38 5.52 3.62 9.88
C PHE A 38 4.10 3.08 9.89
N ILE A 39 3.94 1.77 10.04
CA ILE A 39 2.63 1.11 9.91
C ILE A 39 1.75 1.40 11.12
N LEU A 40 2.29 1.21 12.33
CA LEU A 40 1.56 1.41 13.58
C LEU A 40 1.11 2.87 13.78
N PRO A 41 1.96 3.90 13.56
CA PRO A 41 1.53 5.29 13.63
C PRO A 41 0.44 5.63 12.61
N SER A 42 0.53 5.10 11.39
CA SER A 42 -0.49 5.29 10.35
C SER A 42 -1.88 4.79 10.80
N TYR A 43 -1.94 3.61 11.43
CA TYR A 43 -3.19 3.05 11.95
C TYR A 43 -3.73 3.78 13.17
N LEU A 44 -2.87 4.24 14.07
CA LEU A 44 -3.26 5.07 15.21
C LEU A 44 -3.92 6.37 14.74
N ILE A 45 -3.28 7.09 13.82
CA ILE A 45 -3.82 8.34 13.26
C ILE A 45 -5.15 8.06 12.56
N THR A 46 -5.24 7.01 11.75
CA THR A 46 -6.48 6.64 11.04
C THR A 46 -7.63 6.36 12.01
N PHE A 47 -7.37 5.61 13.07
CA PHE A 47 -8.37 5.30 14.09
C PHE A 47 -8.82 6.57 14.83
N THR A 48 -7.90 7.44 15.24
CA THR A 48 -8.22 8.70 15.89
C THR A 48 -9.08 9.58 14.99
N ASN A 49 -8.74 9.74 13.71
CA ASN A 49 -9.57 10.51 12.77
C ASN A 49 -10.95 9.91 12.59
N PHE A 50 -11.05 8.59 12.45
CA PHE A 50 -12.32 7.92 12.29
C PHE A 50 -13.23 8.13 13.52
N ALA A 51 -12.68 8.01 14.73
CA ALA A 51 -13.39 8.33 15.96
C ALA A 51 -13.79 9.81 15.99
N LEU A 52 -12.89 10.73 15.62
CA LEU A 52 -13.17 12.16 15.55
C LEU A 52 -14.37 12.47 14.63
N ILE A 53 -14.45 11.81 13.45
CA ILE A 53 -15.54 11.97 12.46
C ILE A 53 -16.89 11.53 13.01
N LEU A 54 -16.92 10.49 13.84
CA LEU A 54 -18.16 10.00 14.45
C LEU A 54 -18.70 10.93 15.55
N PHE A 55 -17.83 11.64 16.27
CA PHE A 55 -18.21 12.37 17.49
C PHE A 55 -18.19 13.90 17.35
N ALA A 56 -17.52 14.47 16.35
CA ALA A 56 -17.34 15.92 16.23
C ALA A 56 -18.40 16.60 15.35
N SER A 57 -18.70 17.88 15.67
CA SER A 57 -19.57 18.75 14.88
C SER A 57 -18.88 19.29 13.62
N GLN A 58 -19.69 19.67 12.61
CA GLN A 58 -19.22 20.18 11.31
C GLN A 58 -18.63 21.58 11.40
N THR A 59 -17.37 21.68 11.85
CA THR A 59 -16.60 22.92 11.81
C THR A 59 -15.56 22.85 10.68
N ILE A 60 -15.28 23.98 10.01
CA ILE A 60 -14.26 24.05 8.94
C ILE A 60 -12.88 23.57 9.44
N TYR A 61 -12.51 23.92 10.67
CA TYR A 61 -11.26 23.48 11.30
C TYR A 61 -11.13 21.95 11.41
N PHE A 62 -12.23 21.27 11.71
CA PHE A 62 -12.29 19.82 11.81
C PHE A 62 -12.05 19.15 10.46
N LEU A 63 -12.62 19.72 9.40
CA LEU A 63 -12.42 19.25 8.03
C LEU A 63 -10.96 19.41 7.58
N VAL A 64 -10.34 20.56 7.87
CA VAL A 64 -8.92 20.80 7.57
C VAL A 64 -8.03 19.82 8.34
N PHE A 65 -8.27 19.60 9.63
CA PHE A 65 -7.51 18.64 10.44
C PHE A 65 -7.59 17.21 9.89
N ASN A 66 -8.78 16.78 9.45
CA ASN A 66 -8.96 15.46 8.83
C ASN A 66 -8.21 15.34 7.51
N LEU A 67 -8.26 16.38 6.66
CA LEU A 67 -7.51 16.38 5.39
C LEU A 67 -6.01 16.26 5.63
N VAL A 68 -5.47 17.06 6.57
CA VAL A 68 -4.05 17.00 6.94
C VAL A 68 -3.69 15.62 7.45
N SER A 69 -4.51 15.04 8.33
CA SER A 69 -4.23 13.72 8.89
C SER A 69 -4.32 12.61 7.85
N ILE A 70 -5.25 12.69 6.90
CA ILE A 70 -5.32 11.76 5.74
C ILE A 70 -4.04 11.85 4.90
N ILE A 71 -3.53 13.05 4.65
CA ILE A 71 -2.27 13.25 3.91
C ILE A 71 -1.11 12.61 4.67
N ILE A 72 -0.97 12.87 5.97
CA ILE A 72 0.10 12.29 6.81
C ILE A 72 0.02 10.76 6.81
N THR A 73 -1.16 10.18 7.05
CA THR A 73 -1.40 8.73 7.01
C THR A 73 -1.02 8.14 5.64
N THR A 74 -1.37 8.83 4.56
CA THR A 74 -1.04 8.39 3.19
C THR A 74 0.47 8.36 2.98
N VAL A 75 1.17 9.43 3.37
CA VAL A 75 2.64 9.53 3.26
C VAL A 75 3.32 8.43 4.06
N LEU A 76 2.91 8.20 5.31
CA LEU A 76 3.45 7.12 6.16
C LEU A 76 3.23 5.73 5.53
N THR A 77 2.06 5.51 4.94
CA THR A 77 1.72 4.22 4.30
C THR A 77 2.51 4.01 3.00
N VAL A 78 2.74 5.08 2.23
CA VAL A 78 3.59 5.06 1.03
C VAL A 78 5.03 4.75 1.41
N ILE A 79 5.56 5.42 2.44
CA ILE A 79 6.90 5.15 2.97
C ILE A 79 7.02 3.71 3.46
N ALA A 80 6.04 3.20 4.20
CA ALA A 80 6.01 1.81 4.64
C ALA A 80 6.04 0.84 3.46
N THR A 81 5.25 1.12 2.42
CA THR A 81 5.19 0.30 1.20
C THR A 81 6.55 0.29 0.49
N ALA A 82 7.15 1.46 0.26
CA ALA A 82 8.47 1.55 -0.36
C ALA A 82 9.54 0.78 0.44
N THR A 83 9.54 0.93 1.76
CA THR A 83 10.49 0.28 2.68
C THR A 83 10.34 -1.25 2.65
N VAL A 84 9.11 -1.77 2.68
CA VAL A 84 8.82 -3.21 2.60
C VAL A 84 9.23 -3.77 1.24
N VAL A 85 8.83 -3.11 0.15
CA VAL A 85 9.12 -3.53 -1.22
C VAL A 85 10.63 -3.57 -1.47
N TYR A 86 11.35 -2.52 -1.06
CA TYR A 86 12.80 -2.45 -1.17
C TYR A 86 13.50 -3.54 -0.33
N THR A 87 13.03 -3.77 0.90
CA THR A 87 13.56 -4.84 1.76
C THR A 87 13.41 -6.20 1.08
N VAL A 88 12.23 -6.52 0.54
CA VAL A 88 11.98 -7.78 -0.16
C VAL A 88 12.86 -7.91 -1.41
N ALA A 89 13.05 -6.83 -2.17
CA ALA A 89 13.95 -6.82 -3.32
C ALA A 89 15.41 -7.08 -2.92
N CYS A 90 15.90 -6.48 -1.84
CA CYS A 90 17.23 -6.74 -1.29
C CYS A 90 17.43 -8.19 -0.84
N VAL A 91 16.41 -8.79 -0.22
CA VAL A 91 16.44 -10.22 0.16
C VAL A 91 16.60 -11.09 -1.09
N TYR A 92 15.83 -10.83 -2.15
CA TYR A 92 15.94 -11.58 -3.40
C TYR A 92 17.26 -11.33 -4.14
N ALA A 93 17.84 -10.14 -4.02
CA ALA A 93 19.16 -9.81 -4.56
C ALA A 93 20.33 -10.42 -3.75
N LYS A 94 20.08 -11.07 -2.60
CA LYS A 94 21.08 -11.57 -1.64
C LYS A 94 22.09 -10.49 -1.19
N ARG A 95 21.63 -9.26 -0.93
CA ARG A 95 22.47 -8.20 -0.35
C ARG A 95 22.34 -8.15 1.17
N ASP A 96 23.36 -7.61 1.83
CA ASP A 96 23.32 -7.34 3.27
C ASP A 96 22.29 -6.26 3.59
N ILE A 97 21.35 -6.59 4.48
CA ILE A 97 20.21 -5.75 4.79
C ILE A 97 20.48 -5.03 6.11
N SER A 98 20.75 -3.73 6.04
CA SER A 98 20.83 -2.85 7.20
C SER A 98 19.66 -1.88 7.22
N PHE A 99 18.94 -1.79 8.35
CA PHE A 99 17.78 -0.90 8.51
C PHE A 99 18.12 0.58 8.26
N LYS A 100 19.32 1.01 8.68
CA LYS A 100 19.83 2.37 8.42
C LYS A 100 20.00 2.63 6.92
N HIS A 101 20.40 1.60 6.18
CA HIS A 101 20.54 1.67 4.74
C HIS A 101 19.19 1.73 4.03
N VAL A 102 18.18 0.99 4.51
CA VAL A 102 16.83 1.02 3.95
C VAL A 102 16.18 2.40 4.14
N ILE A 103 16.22 2.97 5.35
CA ILE A 103 15.61 4.29 5.62
C ILE A 103 16.26 5.42 4.81
N GLY A 104 17.58 5.36 4.58
CA GLY A 104 18.29 6.37 3.79
C GLY A 104 17.84 6.43 2.32
N VAL A 105 17.26 5.34 1.80
CA VAL A 105 16.82 5.21 0.39
C VAL A 105 15.37 5.65 0.18
N VAL A 106 14.54 5.55 1.23
CA VAL A 106 13.13 5.94 1.23
C VAL A 106 12.84 7.36 0.68
N PRO A 107 13.59 8.43 1.03
CA PRO A 107 13.26 9.81 0.62
C PRO A 107 13.47 10.13 -0.87
N ASN A 108 13.91 9.20 -1.71
CA ASN A 108 13.86 9.39 -3.17
C ASN A 108 12.84 8.48 -3.86
N VAL A 109 12.57 7.28 -3.32
CA VAL A 109 11.55 6.36 -3.89
C VAL A 109 10.11 6.75 -3.54
N TRP A 110 9.89 7.54 -2.48
CA TRP A 110 8.55 8.02 -2.14
C TRP A 110 7.96 9.01 -3.14
N LYS A 111 8.77 9.78 -3.90
CA LYS A 111 8.27 10.79 -4.86
C LYS A 111 7.45 10.19 -6.00
N PRO A 112 7.95 9.17 -6.76
CA PRO A 112 7.14 8.53 -7.80
C PRO A 112 5.93 7.80 -7.22
N VAL A 113 6.03 7.22 -6.03
CA VAL A 113 4.91 6.52 -5.35
C VAL A 113 3.87 7.50 -4.80
N LEU A 114 4.29 8.68 -4.37
CA LEU A 114 3.39 9.76 -3.99
C LEU A 114 2.68 10.31 -5.23
N GLY A 115 3.41 10.45 -6.35
CA GLY A 115 2.84 10.84 -7.64
C GLY A 115 1.82 9.85 -8.18
N THR A 116 2.10 8.53 -8.08
CA THR A 116 1.05 7.53 -8.34
C THR A 116 -0.10 7.77 -7.36
N SER A 117 0.15 7.75 -6.04
CA SER A 117 -0.93 7.85 -5.04
C SER A 117 -1.84 9.07 -5.24
N LEU A 118 -1.32 10.24 -5.63
CA LEU A 118 -2.13 11.41 -5.96
C LEU A 118 -2.98 11.20 -7.21
N CYS A 119 -2.41 10.62 -8.27
CA CYS A 119 -3.14 10.27 -9.49
C CYS A 119 -4.32 9.33 -9.22
N TYR A 120 -4.18 8.41 -8.26
CA TYR A 120 -5.28 7.58 -7.79
C TYR A 120 -6.39 8.34 -7.14
N TYR A 121 -6.08 9.21 -6.17
CA TYR A 121 -7.10 9.98 -5.47
C TYR A 121 -7.87 10.85 -6.46
N ALA A 122 -7.18 11.43 -7.45
CA ALA A 122 -7.84 12.13 -8.56
C ALA A 122 -8.75 11.21 -9.39
N THR A 123 -8.27 10.01 -9.76
CA THR A 123 -9.06 9.04 -10.55
C THR A 123 -10.29 8.54 -9.79
N LEU A 124 -10.15 8.22 -8.50
CA LEU A 124 -11.26 7.85 -7.63
C LEU A 124 -12.23 9.00 -7.45
N PHE A 125 -11.74 10.21 -7.21
CA PHE A 125 -12.60 11.38 -7.03
C PHE A 125 -13.46 11.61 -8.28
N ALA A 126 -12.85 11.57 -9.46
CA ALA A 126 -13.56 11.67 -10.73
C ALA A 126 -14.60 10.55 -10.90
N LEU A 127 -14.23 9.30 -10.62
CA LEU A 127 -15.14 8.15 -10.72
C LEU A 127 -16.31 8.25 -9.75
N ASN A 128 -16.07 8.67 -8.51
CA ASN A 128 -17.12 8.87 -7.49
C ASN A 128 -18.01 10.06 -7.84
N PHE A 129 -17.47 11.16 -8.37
CA PHE A 129 -18.25 12.29 -8.83
C PHE A 129 -19.21 11.91 -9.97
N VAL A 130 -18.70 11.21 -10.98
CA VAL A 130 -19.52 10.68 -12.08
C VAL A 130 -20.55 9.67 -11.56
N GLY A 131 -20.15 8.75 -10.68
CA GLY A 131 -21.06 7.76 -10.09
C GLY A 131 -22.20 8.43 -9.29
N SER A 132 -21.88 9.46 -8.52
CA SER A 132 -22.85 10.24 -7.75
C SER A 132 -23.83 10.99 -8.66
N LEU A 133 -23.34 11.61 -9.74
CA LEU A 133 -24.21 12.26 -10.74
C LEU A 133 -25.17 11.26 -11.39
N VAL A 134 -24.69 10.08 -11.77
CA VAL A 134 -25.54 9.03 -12.36
C VAL A 134 -26.61 8.58 -11.37
N VAL A 135 -26.24 8.32 -10.10
CA VAL A 135 -27.20 7.96 -9.05
C VAL A 135 -28.23 9.07 -8.85
N PHE A 136 -27.81 10.33 -8.79
CA PHE A 136 -28.70 11.48 -8.63
C PHE A 136 -29.72 11.57 -9.79
N LEU A 137 -29.27 11.42 -11.03
CA LEU A 137 -30.15 11.43 -12.20
C LEU A 137 -31.17 10.27 -12.17
N ILE A 138 -30.74 9.07 -11.76
CA ILE A 138 -31.65 7.91 -11.62
C ILE A 138 -32.71 8.16 -10.54
N VAL A 139 -32.32 8.74 -9.40
CA VAL A 139 -33.23 9.04 -8.29
C VAL A 139 -34.23 10.13 -8.66
N VAL A 140 -33.81 11.16 -9.39
CA VAL A 140 -34.69 12.26 -9.86
C VAL A 140 -35.65 11.79 -10.95
N SER A 141 -35.24 10.85 -11.82
CA SER A 141 -36.02 10.47 -13.00
C SER A 141 -37.32 9.71 -12.69
N ASN A 142 -37.35 8.77 -11.73
CA ASN A 142 -38.57 8.17 -11.13
C ASN A 142 -38.21 7.07 -10.09
N LYS A 143 -39.14 6.69 -9.20
CA LYS A 143 -38.94 5.68 -8.13
C LYS A 143 -38.90 4.22 -8.61
N ASN A 144 -39.34 3.90 -9.83
CA ASN A 144 -39.38 2.52 -10.33
C ASN A 144 -38.07 2.02 -10.97
N LEU A 145 -36.97 2.78 -10.87
CA LEU A 145 -35.65 2.39 -11.38
C LEU A 145 -34.74 1.75 -10.30
N VAL A 146 -35.31 1.29 -9.18
CA VAL A 146 -34.57 0.71 -8.05
C VAL A 146 -33.71 -0.48 -8.47
N VAL A 147 -34.22 -1.33 -9.37
CA VAL A 147 -33.47 -2.49 -9.90
C VAL A 147 -32.24 -2.02 -10.69
N ILE A 148 -32.40 -0.99 -11.53
CA ILE A 148 -31.32 -0.42 -12.34
C ILE A 148 -30.28 0.27 -11.44
N LEU A 149 -30.73 0.98 -10.41
CA LEU A 149 -29.86 1.58 -9.41
C LEU A 149 -29.02 0.51 -8.68
N PHE A 150 -29.65 -0.60 -8.28
CA PHE A 150 -28.98 -1.69 -7.59
C PHE A 150 -27.93 -2.38 -8.48
N ILE A 151 -28.26 -2.64 -9.75
CA ILE A 151 -27.31 -3.20 -10.74
C ILE A 151 -26.13 -2.23 -10.95
N PHE A 152 -26.41 -0.93 -11.08
CA PHE A 152 -25.37 0.09 -11.23
C PHE A 152 -24.45 0.15 -10.02
N LEU A 153 -25.00 0.16 -8.80
CA LEU A 153 -24.21 0.14 -7.57
C LEU A 153 -23.29 -1.08 -7.50
N ILE A 154 -23.80 -2.28 -7.79
CA ILE A 154 -22.97 -3.50 -7.82
C ILE A 154 -21.82 -3.35 -8.84
N MET A 155 -22.13 -2.88 -10.05
CA MET A 155 -21.12 -2.70 -11.11
C MET A 155 -20.07 -1.65 -10.70
N PHE A 156 -20.50 -0.56 -10.07
CA PHE A 156 -19.64 0.51 -9.56
C PHE A 156 -18.73 0.01 -8.44
N PHE A 157 -19.25 -0.75 -7.47
CA PHE A 157 -18.45 -1.37 -6.41
C PHE A 157 -17.44 -2.39 -6.96
N MET A 158 -17.83 -3.20 -7.94
CA MET A 158 -16.91 -4.14 -8.60
C MET A 158 -15.80 -3.41 -9.35
N GLY A 159 -16.13 -2.33 -10.07
CA GLY A 159 -15.16 -1.50 -10.80
C GLY A 159 -14.16 -0.82 -9.87
N THR A 160 -14.65 -0.20 -8.79
CA THR A 160 -13.79 0.44 -7.78
C THR A 160 -12.88 -0.57 -7.09
N PHE A 161 -13.39 -1.74 -6.69
CA PHE A 161 -12.58 -2.82 -6.12
C PHE A 161 -11.47 -3.30 -7.05
N TYR A 162 -11.76 -3.44 -8.35
CA TYR A 162 -10.77 -3.82 -9.36
C TYR A 162 -9.69 -2.73 -9.52
N LEU A 163 -10.07 -1.46 -9.56
CA LEU A 163 -9.13 -0.34 -9.62
C LEU A 163 -8.26 -0.28 -8.37
N ILE A 164 -8.82 -0.41 -7.17
CA ILE A 164 -8.08 -0.49 -5.90
C ILE A 164 -7.04 -1.63 -5.94
N SER A 165 -7.45 -2.79 -6.45
CA SER A 165 -6.59 -3.98 -6.53
C SER A 165 -5.38 -3.76 -7.45
N ILE A 166 -5.61 -3.20 -8.64
CA ILE A 166 -4.54 -2.84 -9.59
C ILE A 166 -3.66 -1.74 -8.99
N TRP A 167 -4.28 -0.76 -8.35
CA TRP A 167 -3.59 0.36 -7.75
C TRP A 167 -2.55 -0.10 -6.73
N LYS A 168 -2.97 -0.94 -5.77
CA LYS A 168 -2.07 -1.43 -4.72
C LYS A 168 -0.92 -2.28 -5.25
N LEU A 169 -1.05 -2.86 -6.44
CA LEU A 169 0.05 -3.51 -7.14
C LEU A 169 0.93 -2.49 -7.88
N SER A 170 0.33 -1.45 -8.46
CA SER A 170 1.03 -0.35 -9.13
C SER A 170 1.98 0.38 -8.19
N ASP A 171 1.64 0.54 -6.90
CA ASP A 171 2.54 1.15 -5.92
C ASP A 171 3.83 0.31 -5.76
N VAL A 172 3.73 -1.03 -5.80
CA VAL A 172 4.89 -1.93 -5.77
C VAL A 172 5.73 -1.78 -7.05
N VAL A 173 5.08 -1.68 -8.21
CA VAL A 173 5.75 -1.47 -9.50
C VAL A 173 6.47 -0.12 -9.53
N ALA A 174 5.83 0.94 -9.02
CA ALA A 174 6.39 2.28 -8.97
C ALA A 174 7.65 2.36 -8.09
N VAL A 175 7.67 1.63 -6.96
CA VAL A 175 8.87 1.52 -6.12
C VAL A 175 10.01 0.78 -6.84
N LEU A 176 9.69 -0.31 -7.56
CA LEU A 176 10.70 -1.20 -8.13
C LEU A 176 11.22 -0.76 -9.50
N GLU A 177 10.44 -0.01 -10.27
CA GLU A 177 10.79 0.43 -11.63
C GLU A 177 10.89 1.95 -11.78
N GLY A 178 10.65 2.72 -10.70
CA GLY A 178 10.69 4.18 -10.71
C GLY A 178 9.62 4.84 -11.60
N LEU A 179 8.64 4.08 -12.08
CA LEU A 179 7.59 4.57 -12.98
C LEU A 179 6.51 5.33 -12.21
N CYS A 180 6.14 6.52 -12.69
CA CYS A 180 5.12 7.36 -12.07
C CYS A 180 3.76 7.30 -12.81
N GLY A 181 2.67 7.49 -12.06
CA GLY A 181 1.31 7.68 -12.55
C GLY A 181 0.72 6.53 -13.38
N LEU A 182 0.07 6.90 -14.50
CA LEU A 182 -0.66 5.98 -15.40
C LEU A 182 0.24 4.93 -16.06
N LYS A 183 1.54 5.22 -16.21
CA LYS A 183 2.49 4.28 -16.82
C LYS A 183 2.72 3.04 -15.92
N ALA A 184 2.81 3.24 -14.60
CA ALA A 184 2.92 2.14 -13.64
C ALA A 184 1.65 1.28 -13.61
N MET A 185 0.47 1.89 -13.74
CA MET A 185 -0.81 1.17 -13.84
C MET A 185 -0.94 0.38 -15.15
N ALA A 186 -0.50 0.94 -16.28
CA ALA A 186 -0.50 0.22 -17.55
C ALA A 186 0.41 -1.02 -17.47
N LYS A 187 1.59 -0.88 -16.86
CA LYS A 187 2.52 -1.99 -16.63
C LYS A 187 1.94 -3.03 -15.67
N SER A 188 1.35 -2.62 -14.55
CA SER A 188 0.72 -3.55 -13.59
C SER A 188 -0.43 -4.33 -14.24
N LYS A 189 -1.25 -3.69 -15.08
CA LYS A 189 -2.29 -4.36 -15.87
C LYS A 189 -1.71 -5.36 -16.87
N GLY A 190 -0.59 -5.02 -17.51
CA GLY A 190 0.14 -5.92 -18.40
C GLY A 190 0.60 -7.19 -17.68
N LEU A 191 1.27 -7.03 -16.52
CA LEU A 191 1.77 -8.13 -15.69
C LEU A 191 0.66 -9.07 -15.20
N VAL A 192 -0.52 -8.52 -14.94
CA VAL A 192 -1.66 -9.32 -14.45
C VAL A 192 -2.31 -10.14 -15.58
N LYS A 193 -2.12 -9.78 -16.86
CA LYS A 193 -2.82 -10.38 -18.00
C LYS A 193 -2.52 -11.88 -18.19
N GLY A 194 -1.30 -12.33 -17.93
CA GLY A 194 -0.90 -13.74 -18.11
C GLY A 194 -1.49 -14.72 -17.09
N LYS A 195 -1.67 -14.29 -15.83
CA LYS A 195 -2.19 -15.13 -14.72
C LYS A 195 -3.35 -14.46 -13.96
N VAL A 196 -4.26 -13.79 -14.69
CA VAL A 196 -5.40 -13.03 -14.11
C VAL A 196 -6.19 -13.82 -13.06
N ARG A 197 -6.38 -15.12 -13.27
CA ARG A 197 -7.15 -15.99 -12.36
C ARG A 197 -6.44 -16.19 -11.03
N MET A 198 -5.13 -16.38 -11.05
CA MET A 198 -4.30 -16.52 -9.85
C MET A 198 -4.22 -15.20 -9.09
N VAL A 199 -3.94 -14.10 -9.81
CA VAL A 199 -3.87 -12.75 -9.22
C VAL A 199 -5.19 -12.39 -8.55
N LYS A 200 -6.33 -12.56 -9.25
CA LYS A 200 -7.66 -12.29 -8.66
C LYS A 200 -7.90 -13.13 -7.41
N LYS A 201 -7.59 -14.43 -7.43
CA LYS A 201 -7.74 -15.31 -6.26
C LYS A 201 -6.87 -14.85 -5.09
N LEU A 202 -5.59 -14.53 -5.31
CA LEU A 202 -4.69 -14.10 -4.25
C LEU A 202 -5.12 -12.74 -3.69
N VAL A 203 -5.43 -11.77 -4.55
CA VAL A 203 -5.87 -10.44 -4.12
C VAL A 203 -7.20 -10.53 -3.38
N MET A 204 -8.13 -11.38 -3.82
CA MET A 204 -9.39 -11.62 -3.10
C MET A 204 -9.13 -12.29 -1.75
N ALA A 205 -8.30 -13.32 -1.71
CA ALA A 205 -7.96 -14.05 -0.49
C ALA A 205 -7.27 -13.17 0.56
N LEU A 206 -6.44 -12.22 0.12
CA LEU A 206 -5.78 -11.25 1.00
C LEU A 206 -6.67 -10.06 1.34
N GLY A 207 -7.54 -9.61 0.42
CA GLY A 207 -8.31 -8.37 0.58
C GLY A 207 -9.65 -8.56 1.28
N LEU A 208 -10.39 -9.64 0.99
CA LEU A 208 -11.73 -9.86 1.53
C LEU A 208 -11.76 -10.03 3.06
N PRO A 209 -10.84 -10.78 3.68
CA PRO A 209 -10.80 -10.89 5.15
C PRO A 209 -10.59 -9.53 5.83
N VAL A 210 -9.80 -8.63 5.23
CA VAL A 210 -9.57 -7.28 5.75
C VAL A 210 -10.85 -6.48 5.80
N GLY A 211 -11.60 -6.47 4.69
CA GLY A 211 -12.86 -5.74 4.60
C GLY A 211 -13.88 -6.26 5.61
N VAL A 212 -13.98 -7.58 5.76
CA VAL A 212 -14.88 -8.22 6.74
C VAL A 212 -14.49 -7.86 8.17
N VAL A 213 -13.20 -8.00 8.54
CA VAL A 213 -12.72 -7.66 9.89
C VAL A 213 -12.93 -6.18 10.21
N GLN A 214 -12.71 -5.30 9.25
CA GLN A 214 -12.91 -3.86 9.42
C GLN A 214 -14.40 -3.50 9.57
N TYR A 215 -15.28 -4.16 8.82
CA TYR A 215 -16.73 -4.01 8.96
C TYR A 215 -17.24 -4.51 10.32
N VAL A 216 -16.80 -5.69 10.76
CA VAL A 216 -17.18 -6.24 12.08
C VAL A 216 -16.71 -5.32 13.20
N PHE A 217 -15.48 -4.81 13.11
CA PHE A 217 -14.96 -3.85 14.09
C PHE A 217 -15.76 -2.54 14.12
N PHE A 218 -16.12 -2.00 12.95
CA PHE A 218 -17.01 -0.84 12.86
C PHE A 218 -18.31 -1.10 13.61
N CYS A 219 -18.97 -2.24 13.38
CA CYS A 219 -20.19 -2.60 14.10
C CYS A 219 -19.96 -2.71 15.62
N LEU A 220 -18.87 -3.34 16.06
CA LEU A 220 -18.56 -3.51 17.49
C LEU A 220 -18.25 -2.17 18.20
N VAL A 221 -17.57 -1.25 17.51
CA VAL A 221 -17.24 0.06 18.08
C VAL A 221 -18.46 0.98 18.13
N VAL A 222 -19.24 1.01 17.04
CA VAL A 222 -20.39 1.91 16.88
C VAL A 222 -21.61 1.43 17.68
N GLN A 223 -21.83 0.12 17.82
CA GLN A 223 -22.99 -0.38 18.56
C GLN A 223 -22.81 -0.21 20.09
N PRO A 224 -23.91 0.08 20.82
CA PRO A 224 -23.93 0.07 22.28
C PRO A 224 -23.90 -1.40 22.78
N THR A 225 -22.72 -2.02 22.71
CA THR A 225 -22.48 -3.36 23.27
C THR A 225 -22.31 -3.29 24.79
N CYS A 226 -22.61 -4.39 25.49
CA CYS A 226 -22.39 -4.56 26.95
C CYS A 226 -20.92 -4.52 27.39
N ILE A 227 -19.98 -4.35 26.45
CA ILE A 227 -18.56 -4.23 26.72
C ILE A 227 -18.31 -2.85 27.36
N GLY A 228 -17.87 -2.83 28.62
CA GLY A 228 -17.48 -1.61 29.31
C GLY A 228 -16.38 -0.84 28.56
N MET A 229 -16.21 0.46 28.87
CA MET A 229 -15.25 1.34 28.17
C MET A 229 -13.82 0.77 28.11
N VAL A 230 -13.38 0.12 29.19
CA VAL A 230 -12.06 -0.55 29.27
C VAL A 230 -11.95 -1.70 28.26
N GLY A 231 -13.01 -2.51 28.14
CA GLY A 231 -13.05 -3.62 27.17
C GLY A 231 -13.04 -3.14 25.72
N LYS A 232 -13.70 -2.02 25.43
CA LYS A 232 -13.62 -1.37 24.09
C LYS A 232 -12.19 -0.89 23.80
N GLY A 233 -11.52 -0.28 24.77
CA GLY A 233 -10.11 0.14 24.62
C GLY A 233 -9.16 -1.02 24.30
N VAL A 234 -9.27 -2.12 25.03
CA VAL A 234 -8.45 -3.33 24.77
C VAL A 234 -8.74 -3.91 23.38
N LEU A 235 -10.01 -3.96 22.98
CA LEU A 235 -10.42 -4.45 21.66
C LEU A 235 -9.83 -3.59 20.53
N VAL A 236 -9.79 -2.27 20.70
CA VAL A 236 -9.16 -1.34 19.75
C VAL A 236 -7.66 -1.61 19.61
N ILE A 237 -6.95 -1.79 20.72
CA ILE A 237 -5.49 -2.06 20.70
C ILE A 237 -5.20 -3.38 19.97
N ILE A 238 -5.96 -4.44 20.30
CA ILE A 238 -5.85 -5.74 19.63
C ILE A 238 -6.11 -5.59 18.12
N TRP A 239 -7.12 -4.81 17.76
CA TRP A 239 -7.46 -4.57 16.36
C TRP A 239 -6.34 -3.83 15.61
N ILE A 240 -5.80 -2.75 16.17
CA ILE A 240 -4.69 -1.98 15.58
C ILE A 240 -3.46 -2.87 15.39
N LEU A 241 -3.09 -3.65 16.41
CA LEU A 241 -1.95 -4.56 16.33
C LEU A 241 -2.16 -5.64 15.26
N SER A 242 -3.31 -6.31 15.28
CA SER A 242 -3.65 -7.35 14.31
C SER A 242 -3.66 -6.83 12.87
N PHE A 243 -4.29 -5.67 12.64
CA PHE A 243 -4.41 -5.07 11.32
C PHE A 243 -3.06 -4.58 10.78
N SER A 244 -2.18 -4.07 11.66
CA SER A 244 -0.82 -3.67 11.28
C SER A 244 0.01 -4.84 10.75
N VAL A 245 -0.09 -6.01 11.41
CA VAL A 245 0.58 -7.24 10.98
C VAL A 245 -0.01 -7.74 9.67
N PHE A 246 -1.34 -7.76 9.57
CA PHE A 246 -2.03 -8.20 8.35
C PHE A 246 -1.66 -7.34 7.14
N PHE A 247 -1.58 -6.02 7.33
CA PHE A 247 -1.15 -5.09 6.30
C PHE A 247 0.27 -5.41 5.82
N LEU A 248 1.20 -5.64 6.74
CA LEU A 248 2.57 -6.03 6.39
C LEU A 248 2.61 -7.32 5.58
N VAL A 249 1.87 -8.36 6.01
CA VAL A 249 1.77 -9.64 5.27
C VAL A 249 1.22 -9.42 3.86
N THR A 250 0.18 -8.60 3.72
CA THR A 250 -0.42 -8.30 2.43
C THR A 250 0.55 -7.57 1.49
N GLN A 251 1.35 -6.64 2.03
CA GLN A 251 2.35 -5.92 1.26
C GLN A 251 3.46 -6.85 0.76
N VAL A 252 3.99 -7.70 1.62
CA VAL A 252 5.01 -8.70 1.23
C VAL A 252 4.42 -9.70 0.24
N ALA A 253 3.19 -10.17 0.42
CA ALA A 253 2.58 -11.09 -0.54
C ALA A 253 2.41 -10.47 -1.94
N LYS A 254 2.08 -9.18 -2.01
CA LYS A 254 1.96 -8.45 -3.28
C LYS A 254 3.32 -8.26 -3.96
N THR A 255 4.40 -8.06 -3.21
CA THR A 255 5.75 -7.94 -3.78
C THR A 255 6.25 -9.28 -4.31
N VAL A 256 6.02 -10.37 -3.56
CA VAL A 256 6.30 -11.73 -4.06
C VAL A 256 5.47 -12.02 -5.31
N LEU A 257 4.17 -11.71 -5.31
CA LEU A 257 3.32 -11.85 -6.50
C LEU A 257 3.87 -11.07 -7.69
N TYR A 258 4.32 -9.83 -7.48
CA TYR A 258 4.93 -9.02 -8.54
C TYR A 258 6.15 -9.73 -9.14
N PHE A 259 7.06 -10.26 -8.32
CA PHE A 259 8.21 -11.00 -8.82
C PHE A 259 7.81 -12.28 -9.57
N VAL A 260 6.82 -13.03 -9.07
CA VAL A 260 6.28 -14.22 -9.77
C VAL A 260 5.73 -13.83 -11.15
N CYS A 261 4.85 -12.84 -11.21
CA CYS A 261 4.25 -12.38 -12.47
C CYS A 261 5.28 -11.81 -13.45
N LYS A 262 6.33 -11.14 -12.95
CA LYS A 262 7.41 -10.59 -13.77
C LYS A 262 8.28 -11.70 -14.37
N LEU A 263 8.61 -12.74 -13.59
CA LEU A 263 9.38 -13.90 -14.05
C LEU A 263 8.62 -14.78 -15.05
N ASP A 264 7.29 -14.75 -15.03
CA ASP A 264 6.47 -15.49 -16.00
C ASP A 264 6.41 -14.83 -17.39
N HIS A 265 6.69 -13.53 -17.49
CA HIS A 265 6.66 -12.80 -18.77
C HIS A 265 8.02 -12.83 -19.50
N ASP A 266 8.94 -13.71 -19.08
CA ASP A 266 10.27 -13.90 -19.68
C ASP A 266 11.14 -12.62 -19.77
N GLU A 267 10.79 -11.57 -19.02
CA GLU A 267 11.74 -10.50 -18.70
C GLU A 267 12.80 -11.12 -17.77
N ILE A 268 13.95 -11.52 -18.35
CA ILE A 268 15.09 -12.09 -17.63
C ILE A 268 15.49 -11.13 -16.52
N VAL A 269 15.01 -11.38 -15.30
CA VAL A 269 15.54 -10.74 -14.09
C VAL A 269 16.85 -11.43 -13.80
N ASP A 270 17.90 -11.05 -14.50
CA ASP A 270 19.24 -11.34 -14.02
C ASP A 270 19.39 -10.65 -12.68
N LYS A 271 19.76 -11.41 -11.66
CA LYS A 271 20.06 -10.89 -10.32
C LYS A 271 21.05 -9.72 -10.38
N LEU A 272 21.93 -9.73 -11.38
CA LEU A 272 22.82 -8.64 -11.77
C LEU A 272 22.05 -7.40 -12.23
N ALA A 273 21.12 -7.51 -13.17
CA ALA A 273 20.29 -6.40 -13.62
C ALA A 273 19.42 -5.82 -12.49
N LEU A 274 18.84 -6.67 -11.62
CA LEU A 274 18.09 -6.21 -10.44
C LEU A 274 19.01 -5.51 -9.42
N SER A 275 20.19 -6.08 -9.16
CA SER A 275 21.21 -5.48 -8.28
C SER A 275 21.72 -4.17 -8.85
N ASP A 276 21.92 -4.06 -10.15
CA ASP A 276 22.39 -2.87 -10.84
C ASP A 276 21.33 -1.78 -10.85
N HIS A 277 20.06 -2.13 -11.06
CA HIS A 277 18.97 -1.17 -10.93
C HIS A 277 18.83 -0.64 -9.49
N LEU A 278 18.93 -1.51 -8.49
CA LEU A 278 19.05 -1.09 -7.08
C LEU A 278 20.32 -0.26 -6.83
N ARG A 279 21.45 -0.61 -7.45
CA ARG A 279 22.75 0.08 -7.30
C ARG A 279 22.70 1.48 -7.87
N VAL A 280 22.05 1.69 -9.02
CA VAL A 280 21.85 3.01 -9.62
C VAL A 280 21.02 3.87 -8.68
N HIS A 281 19.88 3.37 -8.19
CA HIS A 281 19.09 4.09 -7.18
C HIS A 281 19.87 4.41 -5.91
N LEU A 282 20.75 3.51 -5.47
CA LEU A 282 21.62 3.71 -4.31
C LEU A 282 22.75 4.73 -4.55
N LEU A 283 23.36 4.71 -5.73
CA LEU A 283 24.47 5.59 -6.10
C LEU A 283 23.98 7.03 -6.28
N GLU A 284 22.80 7.18 -6.89
CA GLU A 284 22.10 8.46 -7.01
C GLU A 284 21.79 9.04 -5.62
N ASN A 285 21.40 8.19 -4.66
CA ASN A 285 21.16 8.59 -3.27
C ASN A 285 22.43 8.97 -2.49
N TYR A 286 23.55 8.27 -2.71
CA TYR A 286 24.83 8.64 -2.08
C TYR A 286 25.29 10.02 -2.57
N ASN A 287 25.14 10.27 -3.87
CA ASN A 287 25.51 11.55 -4.48
C ASN A 287 24.58 12.70 -4.03
N ASP A 288 23.28 12.46 -3.84
CA ASP A 288 22.35 13.45 -3.31
C ASP A 288 22.61 13.75 -1.82
N MET A 289 22.89 12.74 -0.99
CA MET A 289 23.26 12.97 0.42
C MET A 289 24.60 13.70 0.55
N LEU A 290 25.58 13.41 -0.32
CA LEU A 290 26.86 14.12 -0.35
C LEU A 290 26.65 15.60 -0.71
N LYS A 291 25.80 15.90 -1.69
CA LYS A 291 25.45 17.28 -2.05
C LYS A 291 24.72 18.02 -0.92
N VAL A 292 23.80 17.36 -0.23
CA VAL A 292 23.09 17.97 0.92
C VAL A 292 24.04 18.23 2.08
N ASP A 293 24.97 17.32 2.38
CA ASP A 293 25.98 17.53 3.44
C ASP A 293 26.99 18.62 3.07
N ASP A 294 27.41 18.70 1.79
CA ASP A 294 28.25 19.80 1.30
C ASP A 294 27.51 21.15 1.36
N HIS A 295 26.24 21.21 0.96
CA HIS A 295 25.43 22.43 1.09
C HIS A 295 25.26 22.86 2.55
N VAL A 296 25.03 21.93 3.47
CA VAL A 296 24.91 22.22 4.91
C VAL A 296 26.25 22.64 5.52
N ARG A 297 27.39 22.11 5.03
CA ARG A 297 28.73 22.58 5.46
C ARG A 297 29.05 23.97 4.91
N ILE A 298 28.71 24.26 3.66
CA ILE A 298 28.91 25.58 3.04
C ILE A 298 28.05 26.62 3.77
N GLU A 299 26.79 26.30 4.08
CA GLU A 299 25.90 27.19 4.83
C GLU A 299 26.42 27.45 6.27
N LYS A 300 26.97 26.44 6.95
CA LYS A 300 27.61 26.63 8.26
C LYS A 300 28.92 27.43 8.21
N LEU A 301 29.63 27.42 7.09
CA LEU A 301 30.85 28.22 6.88
C LEU A 301 30.54 29.68 6.51
N GLN A 302 29.33 29.98 6.02
CA GLN A 302 28.88 31.34 5.70
C GLN A 302 28.24 32.09 6.88
N VAL A 303 28.01 31.40 8.01
CA VAL A 303 27.37 31.95 9.23
C VAL A 303 28.41 32.25 10.35
N VAL A 304 29.71 32.08 10.07
CA VAL A 304 30.82 32.49 10.96
C VAL A 304 31.55 33.67 10.33
#